data_AF-A0A2D0HIZ8-F1
#
_entry.id   AF-A0A2D0HIZ8-F1
#
_cell.length_a   1.000
_cell.length_b   1.000
_cell.length_c   1.000
_cell.angle_alpha   90.00
_cell.angle_beta   90.00
_cell.angle_gamma   90.00
#
_symmetry.space_group_name_H-M   'P 1'
#
loop_
_entity.id
_entity.type
_entity.pdbx_description
1 polymer ?
#
loop_
_entity_poly.entity_id
_entity_poly.type
_entity_poly.pdbx_seq_one_letter_code
_entity_poly.pdbx_strand_id
1 'polypeptide(L)'
;MKKLPKRISVSLSSVLLYLQDIELIEEVFKNNCKSYKIVTEEYEVDSIEELKQLGTLEFEKIGFQSQEPQVSLDILFSSTRIFCYEDNVVSTGIVSKLVEILEPRSVPSTYIIRSNLDIIVSIVAIFLLFQPVIKLDDFIKSIIVYIQFGFLVPRIYNFIFQRNRNIDKRIVFHAKNKSPKVSFFLEYKNQIILLIIGGFITFVVQILIQWIKEKILAH
;
A
#
# COMPACT_ATOMS: atom_id res chain seq x y z
N MET A 1 39.63 -15.07 20.06
CA MET A 1 38.32 -14.88 19.39
C MET A 1 38.00 -13.39 19.38
N LYS A 2 37.66 -12.79 18.23
CA LYS A 2 37.24 -11.38 18.15
C LYS A 2 35.72 -11.30 18.24
N LYS A 3 35.19 -10.45 19.13
CA LYS A 3 33.75 -10.19 19.25
C LYS A 3 33.31 -9.38 18.02
N LEU A 4 32.31 -9.86 17.29
CA LEU A 4 31.76 -9.12 16.15
C LEU A 4 30.97 -7.90 16.66
N PRO A 5 31.05 -6.75 15.96
CA PRO A 5 30.24 -5.59 16.28
C PRO A 5 28.75 -5.96 16.12
N LYS A 6 27.94 -5.48 17.06
CA LYS A 6 26.49 -5.65 17.01
C LYS A 6 25.96 -4.69 15.95
N ARG A 7 25.04 -5.19 15.11
CA ARG A 7 24.42 -4.42 14.02
C ARG A 7 23.06 -3.92 14.47
N ILE A 8 22.69 -2.72 14.02
CA ILE A 8 21.35 -2.16 14.24
C ILE A 8 20.58 -2.30 12.92
N SER A 9 19.37 -2.86 12.99
CA SER A 9 18.49 -3.00 11.83
C SER A 9 17.07 -2.66 12.25
N VAL A 10 16.49 -1.65 11.62
CA VAL A 10 15.10 -1.24 11.81
C VAL A 10 14.37 -1.38 10.49
N SER A 11 13.20 -2.03 10.51
CA SER A 11 12.33 -2.16 9.35
C SER A 11 11.01 -1.46 9.64
N LEU A 12 10.63 -0.55 8.76
CA LEU A 12 9.38 0.18 8.79
C LEU A 12 8.52 -0.21 7.58
N SER A 13 7.24 0.13 7.64
CA SER A 13 6.31 0.05 6.51
C SER A 13 6.80 0.90 5.33
N SER A 14 6.15 0.77 4.17
CA SER A 14 6.30 1.75 3.09
C SER A 14 6.05 3.14 3.63
N VAL A 15 6.87 4.11 3.22
CA VAL A 15 6.69 5.52 3.55
C VAL A 15 6.35 6.31 2.30
N LEU A 16 5.60 7.39 2.47
CA LEU A 16 5.37 8.39 1.43
C LEU A 16 6.18 9.63 1.80
N LEU A 17 7.22 9.94 1.01
CA LEU A 17 8.08 11.09 1.29
C LEU A 17 7.76 12.26 0.38
N TYR A 18 7.82 13.44 0.98
CA TYR A 18 7.87 14.71 0.27
C TYR A 18 9.31 15.18 0.17
N LEU A 19 9.57 16.10 -0.75
CA LEU A 19 10.90 16.69 -0.91
C LEU A 19 11.51 17.20 0.41
N GLN A 20 10.70 17.86 1.23
CA GLN A 20 11.10 18.38 2.54
C GLN A 20 11.54 17.26 3.49
N ASP A 21 10.90 16.10 3.45
CA ASP A 21 11.28 14.98 4.32
C ASP A 21 12.63 14.40 3.88
N ILE A 22 12.91 14.40 2.57
CA ILE A 22 14.19 13.96 2.00
C ILE A 22 15.30 14.95 2.36
N GLU A 23 15.03 16.25 2.31
CA GLU A 23 15.95 17.30 2.77
C GLU A 23 16.30 17.12 4.25
N LEU A 24 15.33 16.77 5.10
CA LEU A 24 15.58 16.44 6.51
C LEU A 24 16.42 15.16 6.67
N ILE A 25 16.17 14.12 5.85
CA ILE A 25 16.98 12.90 5.85
C ILE A 25 18.42 13.21 5.45
N GLU A 26 18.61 13.98 4.38
CA GLU A 26 19.93 14.39 3.93
C GLU A 26 20.65 15.22 5.01
N GLU A 27 19.95 16.11 5.70
CA GLU A 27 20.51 16.85 6.83
C GLU A 27 21.01 15.91 7.95
N VAL A 28 20.29 14.82 8.24
CA VAL A 28 20.76 13.80 9.19
C VAL A 28 22.06 13.17 8.70
N PHE A 29 22.17 12.81 7.43
CA PHE A 29 23.41 12.26 6.88
C PHE A 29 24.54 13.30 6.85
N LYS A 30 24.30 14.52 6.37
CA LYS A 30 25.27 15.62 6.33
C LYS A 30 25.87 15.92 7.71
N ASN A 31 25.05 15.91 8.76
CA ASN A 31 25.48 16.30 10.11
C ASN A 31 26.18 15.18 10.89
N ASN A 32 25.97 13.91 10.51
CA ASN A 32 26.42 12.77 11.33
C ASN A 32 27.34 11.79 10.57
N CYS A 33 27.45 11.94 9.24
CA CYS A 33 28.29 11.12 8.38
C CYS A 33 29.35 12.00 7.72
N LYS A 34 30.56 11.46 7.58
CA LYS A 34 31.68 12.16 6.91
C LYS A 34 31.44 12.33 5.41
N SER A 35 30.78 11.34 4.81
CA SER A 35 30.37 11.34 3.41
C SER A 35 29.14 10.45 3.28
N TYR A 36 28.27 10.79 2.34
CA TYR A 36 27.12 9.96 1.99
C TYR A 36 26.84 10.11 0.51
N LYS A 37 26.03 9.19 -0.01
CA LYS A 37 25.53 9.21 -1.38
C LYS A 37 24.05 8.88 -1.39
N ILE A 38 23.34 9.44 -2.36
CA ILE A 38 21.94 9.15 -2.64
C ILE A 38 21.89 8.24 -3.85
N VAL A 39 21.26 7.09 -3.70
CA VAL A 39 21.20 6.03 -4.71
C VAL A 39 19.74 5.80 -5.10
N THR A 40 19.44 5.85 -6.38
CA THR A 40 18.14 5.50 -6.97
C THR A 40 18.28 4.18 -7.75
N GLU A 41 17.31 3.78 -8.58
CA GLU A 41 17.48 2.60 -9.42
C GLU A 41 18.52 2.82 -10.52
N GLU A 42 18.61 4.05 -11.03
CA GLU A 42 19.37 4.40 -12.23
C GLU A 42 20.56 5.32 -11.95
N TYR A 43 20.52 6.11 -10.86
CA TYR A 43 21.47 7.18 -10.59
C TYR A 43 22.07 7.09 -9.18
N GLU A 44 23.33 7.49 -9.07
CA GLU A 44 24.04 7.76 -7.82
C GLU A 44 24.45 9.23 -7.84
N VAL A 45 24.01 10.01 -6.84
CA VAL A 45 24.26 11.45 -6.73
C VAL A 45 24.75 11.80 -5.33
N ASP A 46 25.49 12.90 -5.21
CA ASP A 46 26.09 13.31 -3.94
C ASP A 46 25.17 14.26 -3.14
N SER A 47 24.11 14.79 -3.77
CA SER A 47 23.20 15.77 -3.15
C SER A 47 21.77 15.70 -3.68
N ILE A 48 20.82 16.20 -2.87
CA ILE A 48 19.44 16.39 -3.33
C ILE A 48 19.36 17.43 -4.46
N GLU A 49 20.23 18.43 -4.46
CA GLU A 49 20.28 19.45 -5.52
C GLU A 49 20.54 18.83 -6.89
N GLU A 50 21.44 17.85 -6.98
CA GLU A 50 21.68 17.08 -8.21
C GLU A 50 20.46 16.24 -8.59
N LEU A 51 19.83 15.60 -7.59
CA LEU A 51 18.60 14.83 -7.80
C LEU A 51 17.48 15.68 -8.41
N LYS A 52 17.36 16.95 -8.00
CA LYS A 52 16.39 17.93 -8.55
C LYS A 52 16.67 18.27 -10.02
N GLN A 53 17.93 18.23 -10.46
CA GLN A 53 18.32 18.57 -11.83
C GLN A 53 17.96 17.48 -12.84
N LEU A 54 17.73 16.24 -12.37
CA LEU A 54 17.32 15.11 -13.23
C LEU A 54 15.93 15.30 -13.86
N GLY A 55 15.13 16.27 -13.38
CA GLY A 55 13.83 16.62 -13.95
C GLY A 55 12.69 15.65 -13.62
N THR A 56 13.03 14.41 -13.24
CA THR A 56 12.12 13.43 -12.64
C THR A 56 12.47 13.28 -11.18
N LEU A 57 11.50 13.57 -10.30
CA LEU A 57 11.68 13.30 -8.88
C LEU A 57 11.01 11.99 -8.47
N GLU A 58 10.46 11.24 -9.42
CA GLU A 58 9.66 10.05 -9.16
C GLU A 58 10.51 8.78 -9.19
N PHE A 59 10.74 8.14 -8.04
CA PHE A 59 11.57 6.92 -7.91
C PHE A 59 10.79 5.78 -7.25
N GLU A 60 11.00 4.53 -7.67
CA GLU A 60 10.52 3.28 -7.04
C GLU A 60 11.36 2.88 -5.80
N LYS A 61 12.62 3.32 -5.78
CA LYS A 61 13.64 3.10 -4.76
C LYS A 61 14.50 4.36 -4.63
N ILE A 62 14.69 4.81 -3.40
CA ILE A 62 15.73 5.76 -3.04
C ILE A 62 16.44 5.24 -1.80
N GLY A 63 17.75 5.42 -1.76
CA GLY A 63 18.56 5.05 -0.62
C GLY A 63 19.62 6.09 -0.30
N PHE A 64 20.01 6.14 0.97
CA PHE A 64 21.11 6.96 1.46
C PHE A 64 22.15 6.04 2.05
N GLN A 65 23.39 6.15 1.59
CA GLN A 65 24.47 5.27 2.00
C GLN A 65 25.66 6.09 2.49
N SER A 66 26.22 5.71 3.62
CA SER A 66 27.45 6.27 4.18
C SER A 66 28.40 5.13 4.56
N GLN A 67 29.71 5.38 4.45
CA GLN A 67 30.75 4.47 4.91
C GLN A 67 31.27 4.80 6.32
N GLU A 68 31.18 6.07 6.74
CA GLU A 68 31.71 6.56 8.02
C GLU A 68 30.71 7.51 8.70
N PRO A 69 29.88 7.02 9.65
CA PRO A 69 29.69 5.62 10.02
C PRO A 69 28.97 4.83 8.91
N GLN A 70 29.14 3.50 8.91
CA GLN A 70 28.51 2.64 7.91
C GLN A 70 27.01 2.49 8.16
N VAL A 71 26.22 3.30 7.45
CA VAL A 71 24.76 3.42 7.57
C VAL A 71 24.14 3.36 6.18
N SER A 72 23.10 2.54 6.03
CA SER A 72 22.25 2.47 4.85
C SER A 72 20.81 2.73 5.25
N LEU A 73 20.15 3.63 4.53
CA LEU A 73 18.70 3.77 4.52
C LEU A 73 18.24 3.35 3.13
N ASP A 74 17.42 2.33 3.05
CA ASP A 74 16.81 1.85 1.81
C ASP A 74 15.30 2.05 1.89
N ILE A 75 14.77 2.88 0.99
CA ILE A 75 13.34 3.18 0.89
C ILE A 75 12.84 2.57 -0.40
N LEU A 76 11.99 1.56 -0.26
CA LEU A 76 11.34 0.85 -1.37
C LEU A 76 9.83 1.09 -1.29
N PHE A 77 9.15 0.93 -2.41
CA PHE A 77 7.68 0.97 -2.48
C PHE A 77 6.98 0.05 -1.46
N SER A 78 7.62 -1.05 -1.03
CA SER A 78 7.02 -2.03 -0.12
C SER A 78 7.48 -1.90 1.33
N SER A 79 8.63 -1.26 1.57
CA SER A 79 9.29 -1.32 2.86
C SER A 79 10.40 -0.28 2.97
N THR A 80 10.63 0.19 4.19
CA THR A 80 11.77 1.04 4.50
C THR A 80 12.68 0.32 5.47
N ARG A 81 13.99 0.31 5.21
CA ARG A 81 14.98 -0.35 6.06
C ARG A 81 16.10 0.61 6.42
N ILE A 82 16.42 0.68 7.70
CA ILE A 82 17.59 1.37 8.21
C ILE A 82 18.55 0.30 8.73
N PHE A 83 19.78 0.34 8.28
CA PHE A 83 20.81 -0.60 8.65
C PHE A 83 22.09 0.14 9.05
N CYS A 84 22.60 -0.15 10.24
CA CYS A 84 23.90 0.33 10.71
C CYS A 84 24.79 -0.87 11.05
N TYR A 85 26.01 -0.86 10.53
CA TYR A 85 26.95 -1.95 10.79
C TYR A 85 27.47 -1.97 12.23
N GLU A 86 27.57 -0.79 12.84
CA GLU A 86 28.12 -0.60 14.18
C GLU A 86 27.07 -0.05 15.15
N ASP A 87 26.87 -0.74 16.26
CA ASP A 87 26.10 -0.29 17.42
C ASP A 87 26.96 0.66 18.28
N ASN A 88 27.03 1.92 17.86
CA ASN A 88 27.67 3.01 18.59
C ASN A 88 26.66 4.16 18.81
N VAL A 89 27.00 5.10 19.70
CA VAL A 89 26.10 6.20 20.08
C VAL A 89 25.69 7.05 18.87
N VAL A 90 26.61 7.27 17.92
CA VAL A 90 26.35 8.03 16.70
C VAL A 90 25.34 7.30 15.81
N SER A 91 25.57 6.01 15.53
CA SER A 91 24.67 5.16 14.75
C SER A 91 23.27 5.10 15.36
N THR A 92 23.18 4.94 16.68
CA THR A 92 21.89 4.93 17.40
C THR A 92 21.17 6.28 17.29
N GLY A 93 21.91 7.39 17.40
CA GLY A 93 21.37 8.73 17.18
C GLY A 93 20.86 8.96 15.76
N ILE A 94 21.60 8.50 14.75
CA ILE A 94 21.18 8.55 13.34
C ILE A 94 19.90 7.75 13.15
N VAL A 95 19.86 6.49 13.61
CA VAL A 95 18.68 5.62 13.48
C VAL A 95 17.47 6.26 14.15
N SER A 96 17.62 6.79 15.36
CA SER A 96 16.51 7.43 16.08
C SER A 96 15.94 8.62 15.32
N LYS A 97 16.80 9.50 14.77
CA LYS A 97 16.37 10.66 13.96
C LYS A 97 15.68 10.23 12.67
N LEU A 98 16.23 9.22 11.98
CA LEU A 98 15.62 8.70 10.77
C LEU A 98 14.24 8.09 11.07
N VAL A 99 14.10 7.34 12.16
CA VAL A 99 12.80 6.80 12.58
C VAL A 99 11.80 7.92 12.87
N GLU A 100 12.22 8.98 13.57
CA GLU A 100 11.36 10.14 13.88
C GLU A 100 10.81 10.83 12.61
N ILE A 101 11.61 10.92 11.55
CA ILE A 101 11.19 11.47 10.26
C ILE A 101 10.25 10.50 9.52
N LEU A 102 10.58 9.21 9.50
CA LEU A 102 9.97 8.20 8.63
C LEU A 102 8.69 7.57 9.22
N GLU A 103 8.62 7.37 10.53
CA GLU A 103 7.50 6.70 11.19
C GLU A 103 6.17 7.45 10.99
N PRO A 104 6.09 8.80 11.13
CA PRO A 104 4.85 9.54 10.86
C PRO A 104 4.40 9.53 9.40
N ARG A 105 5.30 9.15 8.48
CA ARG A 105 5.12 9.01 7.03
C ARG A 105 4.85 7.57 6.60
N SER A 106 4.90 6.63 7.53
CA SER A 106 4.58 5.23 7.28
C SER A 106 3.13 5.13 6.84
N VAL A 107 2.93 4.69 5.61
CA VAL A 107 1.62 4.39 5.08
C VAL A 107 1.34 2.95 5.49
N PRO A 108 0.19 2.66 6.14
CA PRO A 108 -0.23 1.28 6.28
C PRO A 108 -0.24 0.68 4.88
N SER A 109 0.19 -0.57 4.74
CA SER A 109 0.16 -1.25 3.45
C SER A 109 -1.30 -1.39 3.00
N THR A 110 -1.82 -0.36 2.35
CA THR A 110 -3.18 -0.26 1.82
C THR A 110 -3.42 -1.36 0.79
N TYR A 111 -2.35 -1.90 0.24
CA TYR A 111 -2.37 -3.12 -0.55
C TYR A 111 -2.92 -4.33 0.23
N ILE A 112 -2.48 -4.55 1.47
CA ILE A 112 -2.99 -5.66 2.29
C ILE A 112 -4.48 -5.43 2.59
N ILE A 113 -4.87 -4.20 2.93
CA ILE A 113 -6.27 -3.85 3.25
C ILE A 113 -7.17 -3.99 2.01
N ARG A 114 -6.77 -3.46 0.85
CA ARG A 114 -7.52 -3.51 -0.41
C ARG A 114 -7.62 -4.94 -0.95
N SER A 115 -6.50 -5.68 -0.94
CA SER A 115 -6.48 -7.10 -1.30
C SER A 115 -7.48 -7.90 -0.46
N ASN A 116 -7.50 -7.68 0.85
CA ASN A 116 -8.41 -8.39 1.73
C ASN A 116 -9.87 -7.97 1.53
N LEU A 117 -10.13 -6.68 1.29
CA LEU A 117 -11.47 -6.17 0.97
C LEU A 117 -12.03 -6.75 -0.33
N ASP A 118 -11.23 -6.84 -1.40
CA ASP A 118 -11.66 -7.42 -2.67
C ASP A 118 -11.99 -8.91 -2.53
N ILE A 119 -11.23 -9.65 -1.70
CA ILE A 119 -11.53 -11.04 -1.36
C ILE A 119 -12.85 -11.13 -0.58
N ILE A 120 -13.06 -10.30 0.44
CA ILE A 120 -14.28 -10.29 1.24
C ILE A 120 -15.50 -9.97 0.37
N VAL A 121 -15.43 -8.92 -0.46
CA VAL A 121 -16.51 -8.54 -1.39
C VAL A 121 -16.81 -9.69 -2.36
N SER A 122 -15.78 -10.39 -2.84
CA SER A 122 -15.96 -11.55 -3.72
C SER A 122 -16.65 -12.71 -3.00
N ILE A 123 -16.26 -13.03 -1.77
CA ILE A 123 -16.89 -14.06 -0.95
C ILE A 123 -18.37 -13.70 -0.68
N VAL A 124 -18.65 -12.46 -0.26
CA VAL A 124 -20.01 -12.00 0.00
C VAL A 124 -20.87 -12.06 -1.26
N ALA A 125 -20.34 -11.66 -2.42
CA ALA A 125 -21.04 -11.77 -3.69
C ALA A 125 -21.38 -13.22 -4.04
N ILE A 126 -20.45 -14.16 -3.82
CA ILE A 126 -20.69 -15.60 -4.02
C ILE A 126 -21.82 -16.08 -3.10
N PHE A 127 -21.76 -15.75 -1.80
CA PHE A 127 -22.80 -16.16 -0.84
C PHE A 127 -24.18 -15.57 -1.16
N LEU A 128 -24.26 -14.30 -1.55
CA LEU A 128 -25.52 -13.66 -1.96
C LEU A 128 -26.13 -14.32 -3.20
N LEU A 129 -25.30 -14.76 -4.14
CA LEU A 129 -25.75 -15.44 -5.36
C LEU A 129 -26.19 -16.89 -5.11
N PHE A 130 -25.80 -17.52 -4.01
CA PHE A 130 -26.20 -18.88 -3.64
C PHE A 130 -27.55 -18.98 -2.89
N GLN A 131 -28.00 -17.89 -2.25
CA GLN A 131 -29.20 -17.91 -1.39
C GLN A 131 -30.54 -18.26 -2.09
N PRO A 132 -30.83 -17.89 -3.36
CA PRO A 132 -32.16 -18.15 -3.93
C PRO A 132 -32.31 -19.50 -4.64
N VAL A 133 -31.25 -20.32 -4.73
CA VAL A 133 -31.20 -21.49 -5.63
C VAL A 133 -31.94 -22.73 -5.09
N ILE A 134 -32.27 -22.75 -3.80
CA ILE A 134 -32.78 -23.95 -3.10
C ILE A 134 -34.14 -24.45 -3.63
N LYS A 135 -34.96 -23.58 -4.24
CA LYS A 135 -36.30 -23.93 -4.75
C LYS A 135 -36.46 -23.92 -6.29
N LEU A 136 -35.36 -23.84 -7.04
CA LEU A 136 -35.41 -23.83 -8.52
C LEU A 136 -35.35 -25.24 -9.11
N ASP A 137 -35.78 -25.38 -10.36
CA ASP A 137 -35.59 -26.60 -11.15
C ASP A 137 -34.09 -26.86 -11.40
N ASP A 138 -33.69 -28.13 -11.42
CA ASP A 138 -32.27 -28.52 -11.46
C ASP A 138 -31.55 -28.04 -12.73
N PHE A 139 -32.27 -27.91 -13.85
CA PHE A 139 -31.72 -27.32 -15.08
C PHE A 139 -31.37 -25.84 -14.90
N ILE A 140 -32.25 -25.09 -14.24
CA ILE A 140 -32.05 -23.66 -13.97
C ILE A 140 -30.91 -23.46 -12.96
N LYS A 141 -30.81 -24.32 -11.93
CA LYS A 141 -29.69 -24.31 -10.98
C LYS A 141 -28.35 -24.48 -11.70
N SER A 142 -28.26 -25.45 -12.62
CA SER A 142 -27.07 -25.71 -13.43
C SER A 142 -26.64 -24.47 -14.23
N ILE A 143 -27.56 -23.83 -14.95
CA ILE A 143 -27.27 -22.62 -15.73
C ILE A 143 -26.76 -21.48 -14.84
N ILE A 144 -27.38 -21.25 -13.69
CA ILE A 144 -26.97 -20.22 -12.73
C ILE A 144 -25.53 -20.48 -12.25
N VAL A 145 -25.19 -21.73 -11.90
CA VAL A 145 -23.83 -22.10 -11.47
C VAL A 145 -22.80 -21.85 -12.58
N TYR A 146 -23.12 -22.19 -13.84
CA TYR A 146 -22.22 -21.93 -14.97
C TYR A 146 -22.00 -20.43 -15.21
N ILE A 147 -23.06 -19.62 -15.13
CA ILE A 147 -22.96 -18.16 -15.24
C ILE A 147 -22.08 -17.61 -14.11
N GLN A 148 -22.28 -18.08 -12.87
CA GLN A 148 -21.46 -17.68 -11.72
C GLN A 148 -19.99 -18.01 -11.94
N PHE A 149 -19.66 -19.24 -12.37
CA PHE A 149 -18.29 -19.62 -12.72
C PHE A 149 -17.72 -18.73 -13.83
N GLY A 150 -18.52 -18.41 -14.85
CA GLY A 150 -18.16 -17.51 -15.93
C GLY A 150 -17.80 -16.09 -15.48
N PHE A 151 -18.40 -15.59 -14.40
CA PHE A 151 -18.04 -14.29 -13.79
C PHE A 151 -16.89 -14.40 -12.78
N LEU A 152 -16.71 -15.55 -12.15
CA LEU A 152 -15.74 -15.78 -11.09
C LEU A 152 -14.33 -16.01 -11.65
N VAL A 153 -14.21 -16.76 -12.74
CA VAL A 153 -12.91 -17.05 -13.38
C VAL A 153 -12.21 -15.77 -13.88
N PRO A 154 -12.87 -14.83 -14.60
CA PRO A 154 -12.26 -13.57 -15.00
C PRO A 154 -11.89 -12.68 -13.82
N ARG A 155 -12.64 -12.73 -12.71
CA ARG A 155 -12.32 -11.97 -11.49
C ARG A 155 -11.11 -12.53 -10.77
N ILE A 156 -11.00 -13.85 -10.61
CA ILE A 156 -9.79 -14.48 -10.07
C ILE A 156 -8.61 -14.20 -10.99
N TYR A 157 -8.78 -14.34 -12.31
CA TYR A 157 -7.73 -14.06 -13.27
C TYR A 157 -7.27 -12.59 -13.20
N ASN A 158 -8.21 -11.64 -13.20
CA ASN A 158 -7.89 -10.21 -13.01
C ASN A 158 -7.28 -9.93 -11.64
N PHE A 159 -7.70 -10.62 -10.58
CA PHE A 159 -7.10 -10.46 -9.26
C PHE A 159 -5.64 -10.95 -9.26
N ILE A 160 -5.36 -12.14 -9.77
CA ILE A 160 -3.99 -12.70 -9.88
C ILE A 160 -3.13 -11.82 -10.81
N PHE A 161 -3.70 -11.34 -11.91
CA PHE A 161 -2.97 -10.56 -12.90
C PHE A 161 -2.76 -9.10 -12.47
N GLN A 162 -3.76 -8.45 -11.84
CA GLN A 162 -3.61 -7.14 -11.22
C GLN A 162 -2.72 -7.21 -9.98
N ARG A 163 -2.67 -8.31 -9.23
CA ARG A 163 -1.68 -8.52 -8.16
C ARG A 163 -0.25 -8.36 -8.70
N ASN A 164 0.00 -8.82 -9.92
CA ASN A 164 1.31 -8.73 -10.58
C ASN A 164 1.54 -7.40 -11.33
N ARG A 165 0.49 -6.73 -11.83
CA ARG A 165 0.60 -5.45 -12.56
C ARG A 165 0.45 -4.19 -11.69
N ASN A 166 -0.34 -4.25 -10.62
CA ASN A 166 -0.54 -3.21 -9.62
C ASN A 166 0.34 -3.45 -8.38
N ILE A 167 1.54 -3.99 -8.58
CA ILE A 167 2.69 -3.36 -7.90
C ILE A 167 2.73 -1.95 -8.51
N ASP A 168 1.78 -1.11 -8.08
CA ASP A 168 1.74 0.30 -8.40
C ASP A 168 3.16 0.74 -8.10
N LYS A 169 3.84 1.25 -9.12
CA LYS A 169 5.05 2.05 -8.99
C LYS A 169 4.68 3.26 -8.14
N ARG A 170 4.42 3.03 -6.85
CA ARG A 170 4.10 4.07 -5.90
C ARG A 170 5.41 4.76 -5.68
N ILE A 171 5.48 5.85 -6.41
CA ILE A 171 6.54 6.81 -6.39
C ILE A 171 6.84 7.11 -4.92
N VAL A 172 8.07 6.85 -4.50
CA VAL A 172 8.56 7.18 -3.15
C VAL A 172 8.49 8.69 -2.90
N PHE A 173 8.36 9.47 -3.97
CA PHE A 173 8.37 10.91 -4.03
C PHE A 173 7.06 11.50 -4.54
N HIS A 174 6.41 12.34 -3.74
CA HIS A 174 5.47 13.31 -4.29
C HIS A 174 6.05 14.71 -4.17
N ALA A 175 6.25 15.38 -5.31
CA ALA A 175 6.68 16.78 -5.39
C ALA A 175 5.67 17.79 -4.82
N LYS A 176 4.53 17.32 -4.30
CA LYS A 176 3.44 18.19 -3.87
C LYS A 176 3.73 18.70 -2.47
N ASN A 177 3.75 20.02 -2.29
CA ASN A 177 3.82 20.64 -0.97
C ASN A 177 2.75 20.03 -0.04
N LYS A 178 3.19 19.74 1.19
CA LYS A 178 2.44 19.23 2.34
C LYS A 178 0.96 19.61 2.29
N SER A 179 0.10 18.77 1.74
CA SER A 179 -1.33 18.87 2.05
C SER A 179 -1.49 18.34 3.48
N PRO A 180 -2.23 19.05 4.36
CA PRO A 180 -2.44 18.62 5.74
C PRO A 180 -2.93 17.17 5.75
N LYS A 181 -2.51 16.36 6.74
CA LYS A 181 -3.01 15.00 6.96
C LYS A 181 -4.54 15.05 6.98
N VAL A 182 -5.16 14.79 5.84
CA VAL A 182 -6.61 14.70 5.75
C VAL A 182 -6.94 13.35 6.37
N SER A 183 -7.89 13.29 7.30
CA SER A 183 -8.28 12.02 7.89
C SER A 183 -8.72 11.06 6.78
N PHE A 184 -8.43 9.77 6.93
CA PHE A 184 -8.84 8.72 5.98
C PHE A 184 -10.32 8.86 5.58
N PHE A 185 -11.18 9.20 6.55
CA PHE A 185 -12.60 9.44 6.30
C PHE A 185 -12.89 10.60 5.36
N LEU A 186 -12.09 11.68 5.40
CA LEU A 186 -12.28 12.81 4.49
C LEU A 186 -11.80 12.47 3.08
N GLU A 187 -10.65 11.82 2.96
CA GLU A 187 -10.05 11.46 1.67
C GLU A 187 -10.93 10.46 0.89
N TYR A 188 -11.53 9.51 1.61
CA TYR A 188 -12.38 8.47 1.03
C TYR A 188 -13.88 8.72 1.23
N LYS A 189 -14.29 9.92 1.69
CA LYS A 189 -15.69 10.25 2.02
C LYS A 189 -16.66 9.84 0.91
N ASN A 190 -16.32 10.21 -0.33
CA ASN A 190 -17.18 9.98 -1.47
C ASN A 190 -17.27 8.49 -1.83
N GLN A 191 -16.19 7.73 -1.67
CA GLN A 191 -16.20 6.28 -1.91
C GLN A 191 -17.00 5.53 -0.85
N ILE A 192 -16.87 5.92 0.42
CA ILE A 192 -17.64 5.35 1.54
C ILE A 192 -19.13 5.63 1.33
N ILE A 193 -19.50 6.86 0.97
CA ILE A 193 -20.90 7.24 0.67
C ILE A 193 -21.44 6.40 -0.50
N LEU A 194 -20.68 6.25 -1.58
CA LEU A 194 -21.08 5.43 -2.73
C LEU A 194 -21.29 3.95 -2.34
N LEU A 195 -20.43 3.39 -1.49
CA LEU A 195 -20.57 2.03 -0.97
C LEU A 195 -21.83 1.85 -0.14
N ILE A 196 -22.14 2.81 0.74
CA ILE A 196 -23.36 2.79 1.57
C ILE A 196 -24.60 2.87 0.68
N ILE A 197 -24.62 3.80 -0.29
CA ILE A 197 -25.74 3.96 -1.22
C ILE A 197 -25.91 2.70 -2.07
N GLY A 198 -24.82 2.13 -2.60
CA GLY A 198 -24.86 0.90 -3.38
C GLY A 198 -25.38 -0.30 -2.58
N GLY A 199 -24.91 -0.45 -1.33
CA GLY A 199 -25.40 -1.49 -0.41
C GLY A 199 -26.89 -1.33 -0.10
N PHE A 200 -27.36 -0.09 0.11
CA PHE A 200 -28.76 0.19 0.37
C PHE A 200 -29.66 -0.11 -0.83
N ILE A 201 -29.27 0.30 -2.04
CA ILE A 201 -30.00 -0.02 -3.28
C ILE A 201 -30.11 -1.54 -3.45
N THR A 202 -29.00 -2.26 -3.25
CA THR A 202 -28.96 -3.72 -3.37
C THR A 202 -29.92 -4.37 -2.37
N PHE A 203 -29.93 -3.92 -1.12
CA PHE A 203 -30.84 -4.39 -0.08
C PHE A 203 -32.31 -4.16 -0.44
N VAL A 204 -32.68 -2.97 -0.91
CA VAL A 204 -34.05 -2.63 -1.32
C VAL A 204 -34.50 -3.51 -2.50
N VAL A 205 -33.64 -3.71 -3.51
CA VAL A 205 -33.93 -4.58 -4.64
C VAL A 205 -34.15 -6.03 -4.17
N GLN A 206 -33.36 -6.49 -3.21
CA GLN A 206 -33.48 -7.86 -2.68
C GLN A 206 -34.78 -8.07 -1.91
N ILE A 207 -35.22 -7.09 -1.12
CA ILE A 207 -36.54 -7.11 -0.47
C ILE A 207 -37.66 -7.14 -1.51
N LEU A 208 -37.59 -6.31 -2.55
CA LEU A 208 -38.60 -6.26 -3.61
C LEU A 208 -38.72 -7.61 -4.34
N ILE A 209 -37.58 -8.22 -4.70
CA ILE A 209 -37.56 -9.55 -5.32
C ILE A 209 -38.21 -10.59 -4.41
N GLN A 210 -37.89 -10.56 -3.11
CA GLN A 210 -38.43 -11.51 -2.15
C GLN A 210 -39.94 -11.33 -1.95
N TRP A 211 -40.42 -10.08 -1.88
CA TRP A 211 -41.84 -9.75 -1.80
C TRP A 211 -42.62 -10.19 -3.05
N ILE A 212 -42.08 -9.96 -4.25
CA ILE A 212 -42.68 -10.42 -5.51
C ILE A 212 -42.75 -11.95 -5.52
N LYS A 213 -41.68 -12.63 -5.10
CA LYS A 213 -41.61 -14.09 -5.05
C LYS A 213 -42.68 -14.68 -4.12
N GLU A 214 -42.88 -14.07 -2.94
CA GLU A 214 -43.95 -14.47 -2.03
C GLU A 214 -45.34 -14.25 -2.62
N LYS A 215 -45.59 -13.12 -3.29
CA LYS A 215 -46.89 -12.86 -3.93
C LYS A 215 -47.20 -13.79 -5.10
N ILE A 216 -46.22 -14.14 -5.92
CA ILE A 216 -46.41 -15.04 -7.06
C ILE A 216 -46.60 -16.49 -6.60
N LEU A 217 -45.86 -16.94 -5.57
CA LEU A 217 -45.98 -18.32 -5.06
C LEU A 217 -47.20 -18.55 -4.15
N ALA A 218 -47.86 -17.49 -3.69
CA ALA A 218 -49.09 -17.57 -2.90
C ALA A 218 -50.37 -17.69 -3.75
N HIS A 219 -50.25 -17.62 -5.09
CA HIS A 219 -51.31 -17.86 -6.06
C HIS A 219 -51.01 -19.11 -6.89
#